data_AF-A0A7W0LNK3-F1
#
_entry.id   AF-A0A7W0LNK3-F1
#
_cell.length_a   1.000
_cell.length_b   1.000
_cell.length_c   1.000
_cell.angle_alpha   90.00
_cell.angle_beta   90.00
_cell.angle_gamma   90.00
#
_symmetry.space_group_name_H-M   'P 1'
#
loop_
_entity.id
_entity.type
_entity.pdbx_description
1 polymer ?
#
loop_
_entity_poly.entity_id
_entity_poly.type
_entity_poly.pdbx_seq_one_letter_code
_entity_poly.pdbx_strand_id
1 'polypeptide(L)'
;MLTDYHVHLRPDEEGTEPEGYFTRENAERYRAAAQERGIAELGVAEHLHRFRQALEVWEHPFWRASAHDDLDGYCDWVRAETDLKLGIEADYVPGREERMATLLEGRDFDYVLGSVHFLRDAAVDMRGEWDVWRSTDPDKVWARYFETLGEAARTGMFDVLSHPDLVKVWGAEGPRPTRDPRFFYEMAMDGIADSDVAIEVSTAGLRKPVAEIYPAPDLLDMCIEAGRPVALSSDAHVPEHVGFGYEQALELLRSRGIEEVSVFEGRVRRMEPIG
;
A
#
# COMPACT_ATOMS: atom_id res chain seq x y z
N MET A 1 -12.87 -1.46 16.43
CA MET A 1 -12.84 -2.45 15.35
C MET A 1 -11.49 -2.29 14.68
N LEU A 2 -10.67 -3.33 14.71
CA LEU A 2 -9.40 -3.33 14.00
C LEU A 2 -9.60 -3.94 12.62
N THR A 3 -8.95 -3.35 11.63
CA THR A 3 -8.90 -3.83 10.25
C THR A 3 -7.46 -4.09 9.86
N ASP A 4 -7.25 -4.89 8.82
CA ASP A 4 -5.97 -5.01 8.12
C ASP A 4 -6.26 -5.20 6.63
N TYR A 5 -6.01 -4.16 5.84
CA TYR A 5 -6.33 -4.12 4.39
C TYR A 5 -5.11 -4.28 3.49
N HIS A 6 -3.92 -4.44 4.06
CA HIS A 6 -2.72 -4.65 3.27
C HIS A 6 -2.15 -6.02 3.63
N VAL A 7 -2.65 -7.04 2.95
CA VAL A 7 -2.22 -8.41 3.10
C VAL A 7 -2.03 -9.03 1.73
N HIS A 8 -0.88 -9.66 1.55
CA HIS A 8 -0.50 -10.44 0.39
C HIS A 8 -0.49 -11.91 0.82
N LEU A 9 -1.41 -12.71 0.28
CA LEU A 9 -1.47 -14.14 0.58
C LEU A 9 -0.27 -14.89 0.00
N ARG A 10 0.28 -14.37 -1.10
CA ARG A 10 1.47 -14.90 -1.78
C ARG A 10 2.72 -14.06 -1.43
N PRO A 11 3.77 -14.66 -0.83
CA PRO A 11 5.03 -13.98 -0.56
C PRO A 11 5.74 -13.48 -1.83
N ASP A 12 6.63 -12.49 -1.69
CA ASP A 12 7.41 -11.90 -2.81
C ASP A 12 8.54 -12.77 -3.35
N GLU A 13 8.83 -13.90 -2.69
CA GLU A 13 9.97 -14.74 -3.03
C GLU A 13 9.76 -15.45 -4.38
N GLU A 14 10.85 -15.65 -5.12
CA GLU A 14 10.84 -16.41 -6.37
C GLU A 14 10.29 -17.83 -6.15
N GLY A 15 9.51 -18.33 -7.11
CA GLY A 15 8.95 -19.68 -7.08
C GLY A 15 7.73 -19.84 -6.16
N THR A 16 7.16 -18.75 -5.64
CA THR A 16 5.81 -18.76 -5.12
C THR A 16 4.85 -18.72 -6.30
N GLU A 17 3.97 -19.72 -6.49
CA GLU A 17 2.99 -19.74 -7.59
C GLU A 17 1.57 -19.56 -7.03
N PRO A 18 0.66 -18.85 -7.71
CA PRO A 18 -0.67 -18.55 -7.17
C PRO A 18 -1.46 -19.81 -6.78
N GLU A 19 -1.31 -20.94 -7.47
CA GLU A 19 -2.00 -22.20 -7.14
C GLU A 19 -1.61 -22.76 -5.76
N GLY A 20 -0.43 -22.40 -5.25
CA GLY A 20 0.04 -22.80 -3.93
C GLY A 20 -0.45 -21.90 -2.79
N TYR A 21 -0.84 -20.65 -3.10
CA TYR A 21 -1.11 -19.62 -2.10
C TYR A 21 -2.55 -19.09 -2.12
N PHE A 22 -3.23 -19.11 -3.27
CA PHE A 22 -4.66 -18.83 -3.40
C PHE A 22 -5.45 -20.12 -3.11
N THR A 23 -5.32 -20.59 -1.87
CA THR A 23 -6.01 -21.77 -1.35
C THR A 23 -6.81 -21.39 -0.11
N ARG A 24 -7.94 -22.07 0.12
CA ARG A 24 -8.75 -21.84 1.33
C ARG A 24 -7.95 -22.04 2.60
N GLU A 25 -7.11 -23.07 2.64
CA GLU A 25 -6.23 -23.37 3.77
C GLU A 25 -5.28 -22.20 4.08
N ASN A 26 -4.69 -21.59 3.05
CA ASN A 26 -3.83 -20.42 3.27
C ASN A 26 -4.64 -19.21 3.75
N ALA A 27 -5.77 -18.90 3.13
CA ALA A 27 -6.65 -17.81 3.58
C ALA A 27 -7.11 -17.99 5.04
N GLU A 28 -7.44 -19.22 5.43
CA GLU A 28 -7.81 -19.57 6.82
C GLU A 28 -6.67 -19.33 7.81
N ARG A 29 -5.40 -19.55 7.41
CA ARG A 29 -4.24 -19.22 8.25
C ARG A 29 -4.13 -17.72 8.53
N TYR A 30 -4.32 -16.89 7.51
CA TYR A 30 -4.35 -15.43 7.67
C TYR A 30 -5.54 -14.98 8.51
N ARG A 31 -6.73 -15.58 8.28
CA ARG A 31 -7.94 -15.30 9.07
C ARG A 31 -7.77 -15.67 10.55
N ALA A 32 -7.15 -16.81 10.84
CA ALA A 32 -6.82 -17.22 12.20
C ALA A 32 -5.87 -16.23 12.87
N ALA A 33 -4.81 -15.80 12.18
CA ALA A 33 -3.89 -14.78 12.69
C ALA A 33 -4.61 -13.44 12.95
N ALA A 34 -5.49 -13.00 12.07
CA ALA A 34 -6.31 -11.81 12.28
C ALA A 34 -7.20 -11.94 13.53
N GLN A 35 -7.87 -13.09 13.71
CA GLN A 35 -8.70 -13.34 14.88
C GLN A 35 -7.90 -13.30 16.19
N GLU A 36 -6.71 -13.89 16.23
CA GLU A 36 -5.81 -13.86 17.39
C GLU A 36 -5.37 -12.43 17.75
N ARG A 37 -5.29 -11.54 16.75
CA ARG A 37 -4.94 -10.13 16.90
C ARG A 37 -6.15 -9.21 17.14
N GLY A 38 -7.37 -9.76 17.18
CA GLY A 38 -8.59 -8.97 17.33
C GLY A 38 -8.94 -8.12 16.10
N ILE A 39 -8.38 -8.45 14.93
CA ILE A 39 -8.74 -7.85 13.65
C ILE A 39 -10.06 -8.46 13.19
N ALA A 40 -11.07 -7.61 13.06
CA ALA A 40 -12.43 -8.01 12.71
C ALA A 40 -12.64 -8.07 11.19
N GLU A 41 -11.96 -7.20 10.44
CA GLU A 41 -12.02 -7.17 9.00
C GLU A 41 -10.63 -7.31 8.39
N LEU A 42 -10.47 -8.31 7.52
CA LEU A 42 -9.22 -8.62 6.85
C LEU A 42 -9.46 -8.53 5.35
N GLY A 43 -8.65 -7.74 4.66
CA GLY A 43 -8.65 -7.65 3.21
C GLY A 43 -7.34 -8.16 2.63
N VAL A 44 -7.43 -8.75 1.44
CA VAL A 44 -6.28 -9.13 0.62
C VAL A 44 -6.11 -8.09 -0.48
N ALA A 45 -4.88 -7.62 -0.69
CA ALA A 45 -4.55 -6.63 -1.69
C ALA A 45 -3.24 -7.02 -2.39
N GLU A 46 -3.30 -8.04 -3.24
CA GLU A 46 -2.13 -8.51 -3.98
C GLU A 46 -1.52 -7.42 -4.87
N HIS A 47 -0.22 -7.51 -5.13
CA HIS A 47 0.46 -6.62 -6.05
C HIS A 47 -0.07 -6.74 -7.49
N LEU A 48 -0.58 -5.64 -8.05
CA LEU A 48 -1.13 -5.62 -9.41
C LEU A 48 -0.12 -6.07 -10.47
N HIS A 49 1.17 -5.75 -10.30
CA HIS A 49 2.22 -6.06 -11.29
C HIS A 49 2.43 -7.57 -11.52
N ARG A 50 1.86 -8.45 -10.68
CA ARG A 50 1.89 -9.91 -10.83
C ARG A 50 0.87 -10.46 -11.82
N PHE A 51 -0.12 -9.66 -12.23
CA PHE A 51 -1.19 -10.11 -13.11
C PHE A 51 -0.96 -9.73 -14.57
N ARG A 52 -1.28 -10.64 -15.50
CA ARG A 52 -1.09 -10.43 -16.95
C ARG A 52 -1.77 -9.17 -17.47
N GLN A 53 -2.95 -8.84 -16.93
CA GLN A 53 -3.74 -7.66 -17.27
C GLN A 53 -2.98 -6.35 -16.99
N ALA A 54 -2.06 -6.32 -16.01
CA ALA A 54 -1.27 -5.13 -15.68
C ALA A 54 -0.36 -4.67 -16.83
N LEU A 55 0.00 -5.57 -17.76
CA LEU A 55 0.80 -5.24 -18.94
C LEU A 55 0.06 -4.35 -19.95
N GLU A 56 -1.27 -4.26 -19.86
CA GLU A 56 -2.05 -3.28 -20.64
C GLU A 56 -1.75 -1.84 -20.18
N VAL A 57 -1.44 -1.66 -18.90
CA VAL A 57 -1.09 -0.37 -18.28
C VAL A 57 0.36 -0.04 -18.58
N TRP A 58 1.29 -0.93 -18.19
CA TRP A 58 2.72 -0.65 -18.27
C TRP A 58 3.54 -1.91 -18.56
N GLU A 59 4.33 -1.85 -19.62
CA GLU A 59 5.15 -2.96 -20.12
C GLU A 59 6.61 -2.90 -19.64
N HIS A 60 6.81 -2.45 -18.39
CA HIS A 60 8.13 -2.40 -17.75
C HIS A 60 8.77 -3.80 -17.73
N PRO A 61 10.09 -3.96 -17.92
CA PRO A 61 10.72 -5.28 -17.92
C PRO A 61 10.50 -6.08 -16.63
N PHE A 62 10.50 -5.43 -15.46
CA PHE A 62 10.12 -6.08 -14.19
C PHE A 62 8.70 -6.63 -14.25
N TRP A 63 7.72 -5.83 -14.70
CA TRP A 63 6.32 -6.26 -14.77
C TRP A 63 6.15 -7.41 -15.76
N ARG A 64 6.80 -7.36 -16.94
CA ARG A 64 6.77 -8.48 -17.90
C ARG A 64 7.31 -9.78 -17.33
N ALA A 65 8.29 -9.70 -16.42
CA ALA A 65 8.91 -10.85 -15.78
C ALA A 65 8.10 -11.39 -14.60
N SER A 66 7.15 -10.62 -14.07
CA SER A 66 6.33 -11.01 -12.90
C SER A 66 4.86 -11.26 -13.26
N ALA A 67 4.35 -10.68 -14.34
CA ALA A 67 2.95 -10.68 -14.74
C ALA A 67 2.51 -12.02 -15.35
N HIS A 68 2.34 -13.04 -14.51
CA HIS A 68 1.96 -14.40 -14.90
C HIS A 68 0.55 -14.77 -14.44
N ASP A 69 0.06 -14.14 -13.38
CA ASP A 69 -1.19 -14.47 -12.73
C ASP A 69 -2.40 -13.98 -13.55
N ASP A 70 -3.59 -14.46 -13.20
CA ASP A 70 -4.86 -14.04 -13.78
C ASP A 70 -5.65 -13.18 -12.79
N LEU A 71 -5.82 -11.89 -13.09
CA LEU A 71 -6.48 -10.95 -12.19
C LEU A 71 -7.96 -11.31 -11.98
N ASP A 72 -8.63 -11.76 -13.04
CA ASP A 72 -10.04 -12.16 -12.98
C ASP A 72 -10.20 -13.42 -12.14
N GLY A 73 -9.33 -14.42 -12.35
CA GLY A 73 -9.27 -15.63 -11.53
C GLY A 73 -9.01 -15.33 -10.05
N TYR A 74 -8.13 -14.38 -9.72
CA TYR A 74 -7.92 -13.92 -8.35
C TYR A 74 -9.19 -13.30 -7.75
N CYS A 75 -9.84 -12.38 -8.46
CA CYS A 75 -11.06 -11.73 -7.99
C CYS A 75 -12.18 -12.76 -7.74
N ASP A 76 -12.41 -13.66 -8.71
CA ASP A 76 -13.41 -14.73 -8.60
C ASP A 76 -13.12 -15.64 -7.41
N TRP A 77 -11.85 -16.02 -7.22
CA TRP A 77 -11.43 -16.88 -6.12
C TRP A 77 -11.65 -16.22 -4.75
N VAL A 78 -11.21 -14.97 -4.55
CA VAL A 78 -11.40 -14.28 -3.26
C VAL A 78 -12.88 -14.20 -2.91
N ARG A 79 -13.73 -13.85 -3.89
CA ARG A 79 -15.18 -13.69 -3.69
C ARG A 79 -15.91 -15.02 -3.45
N ALA A 80 -15.51 -16.10 -4.13
CA ALA A 80 -16.22 -17.38 -4.06
C ALA A 80 -15.72 -18.28 -2.92
N GLU A 81 -14.43 -18.18 -2.58
CA GLU A 81 -13.74 -19.17 -1.75
C GLU A 81 -13.34 -18.63 -0.38
N THR A 82 -13.44 -17.33 -0.13
CA THR A 82 -13.02 -16.68 1.13
C THR A 82 -14.07 -15.72 1.68
N ASP A 83 -13.87 -15.27 2.91
CA ASP A 83 -14.63 -14.20 3.57
C ASP A 83 -13.78 -12.92 3.77
N LEU A 84 -12.70 -12.80 2.99
CA LEU A 84 -11.80 -11.64 2.99
C LEU A 84 -12.39 -10.53 2.11
N LYS A 85 -12.04 -9.28 2.43
CA LYS A 85 -12.33 -8.16 1.53
C LYS A 85 -11.42 -8.25 0.31
N LEU A 86 -12.01 -8.06 -0.88
CA LEU A 86 -11.29 -8.09 -2.14
C LEU A 86 -10.67 -6.72 -2.40
N GLY A 87 -9.36 -6.59 -2.26
CA GLY A 87 -8.62 -5.41 -2.64
C GLY A 87 -7.57 -5.71 -3.71
N ILE A 88 -6.82 -4.67 -4.06
CA ILE A 88 -5.62 -4.77 -4.90
C ILE A 88 -4.67 -3.64 -4.52
N GLU A 89 -3.37 -3.92 -4.54
CA GLU A 89 -2.35 -2.87 -4.46
C GLU A 89 -1.87 -2.52 -5.86
N ALA A 90 -2.24 -1.32 -6.30
CA ALA A 90 -1.94 -0.82 -7.64
C ALA A 90 -0.91 0.31 -7.58
N ASP A 91 0.14 0.17 -8.38
CA ASP A 91 1.12 1.23 -8.57
C ASP A 91 0.54 2.43 -9.33
N TYR A 92 0.78 3.64 -8.83
CA TYR A 92 0.59 4.84 -9.62
C TYR A 92 1.73 4.98 -10.64
N VAL A 93 1.38 4.90 -11.93
CA VAL A 93 2.31 5.06 -13.05
C VAL A 93 1.95 6.33 -13.84
N PRO A 94 2.74 7.43 -13.70
CA PRO A 94 2.45 8.68 -14.38
C PRO A 94 2.30 8.54 -15.90
N GLY A 95 1.26 9.17 -16.46
CA GLY A 95 0.90 9.11 -17.88
C GLY A 95 0.16 7.83 -18.30
N ARG A 96 -0.23 6.97 -17.35
CA ARG A 96 -1.00 5.74 -17.58
C ARG A 96 -2.32 5.70 -16.83
N GLU A 97 -2.78 6.85 -16.35
CA GLU A 97 -3.94 7.02 -15.47
C GLU A 97 -5.21 6.43 -16.09
N GLU A 98 -5.54 6.77 -17.33
CA GLU A 98 -6.74 6.25 -18.00
C GLU A 98 -6.74 4.72 -18.12
N ARG A 99 -5.57 4.13 -18.38
CA ARG A 99 -5.42 2.66 -18.49
C ARG A 99 -5.57 2.00 -17.13
N MET A 100 -4.95 2.59 -16.11
CA MET A 100 -5.05 2.11 -14.74
C MET A 100 -6.50 2.21 -14.25
N ALA A 101 -7.16 3.35 -14.44
CA ALA A 101 -8.57 3.54 -14.09
C ALA A 101 -9.47 2.51 -14.78
N THR A 102 -9.31 2.31 -16.10
CA THR A 102 -10.08 1.30 -16.84
C THR A 102 -9.89 -0.11 -16.28
N LEU A 103 -8.67 -0.49 -15.93
CA LEU A 103 -8.37 -1.80 -15.36
C LEU A 103 -9.01 -1.99 -13.98
N LEU A 104 -8.95 -0.96 -13.14
CA LEU A 104 -9.50 -0.97 -11.78
C LEU A 104 -11.04 -0.93 -11.78
N GLU A 105 -11.66 -0.09 -12.61
CA GLU A 105 -13.12 0.04 -12.75
C GLU A 105 -13.77 -1.17 -13.41
N GLY A 106 -12.99 -2.00 -14.11
CA GLY A 106 -13.48 -3.24 -14.71
C GLY A 106 -13.80 -4.36 -13.71
N ARG A 107 -13.56 -4.15 -12.41
CA ARG A 107 -13.69 -5.15 -11.34
C ARG A 107 -14.29 -4.53 -10.08
N ASP A 108 -15.10 -5.31 -9.37
CA ASP A 108 -15.80 -4.86 -8.16
C ASP A 108 -14.90 -5.01 -6.91
N PHE A 109 -13.82 -4.24 -6.82
CA PHE A 109 -12.96 -4.19 -5.63
C PHE A 109 -13.71 -3.57 -4.44
N ASP A 110 -13.48 -4.10 -3.23
CA ASP A 110 -13.91 -3.47 -1.99
C ASP A 110 -13.09 -2.21 -1.69
N TYR A 111 -11.79 -2.25 -2.02
CA TYR A 111 -10.88 -1.11 -1.91
C TYR A 111 -9.68 -1.27 -2.85
N VAL A 112 -9.04 -0.16 -3.20
CA VAL A 112 -7.80 -0.12 -3.99
C VAL A 112 -6.74 0.66 -3.21
N LEU A 113 -5.60 0.01 -2.96
CA LEU A 113 -4.41 0.68 -2.44
C LEU A 113 -3.61 1.29 -3.60
N GLY A 114 -3.17 2.54 -3.42
CA GLY A 114 -2.35 3.27 -4.37
C GLY A 114 -0.92 3.44 -3.87
N SER A 115 0.01 2.79 -4.54
CA SER A 115 1.43 2.76 -4.16
C SER A 115 2.32 3.54 -5.12
N VAL A 116 3.44 4.05 -4.62
CA VAL A 116 4.52 4.62 -5.45
C VAL A 116 5.77 3.76 -5.25
N HIS A 117 5.91 2.66 -6.00
CA HIS A 117 7.15 1.87 -5.98
C HIS A 117 8.16 2.39 -7.02
N PHE A 118 7.69 2.94 -8.14
CA PHE A 118 8.52 3.37 -9.26
C PHE A 118 8.52 4.88 -9.46
N LEU A 119 9.72 5.44 -9.69
CA LEU A 119 9.93 6.78 -10.23
C LEU A 119 10.47 6.64 -11.66
N ARG A 120 9.56 6.76 -12.64
CA ARG A 120 9.82 6.36 -14.03
C ARG A 120 10.12 4.86 -14.09
N ASP A 121 11.29 4.45 -14.56
CA ASP A 121 11.67 3.05 -14.73
C ASP A 121 12.53 2.51 -13.56
N ALA A 122 12.66 3.26 -12.46
CA ALA A 122 13.48 2.87 -11.32
C ALA A 122 12.64 2.75 -10.03
N ALA A 123 12.85 1.68 -9.28
CA ALA A 123 12.18 1.38 -8.03
C ALA A 123 12.87 2.03 -6.82
N VAL A 124 12.09 2.51 -5.86
CA VAL A 124 12.59 3.14 -4.63
C VAL A 124 12.99 2.12 -3.55
N ASP A 125 12.46 0.92 -3.62
CA ASP A 125 12.49 -0.12 -2.59
C ASP A 125 13.16 -1.42 -3.06
N MET A 126 13.75 -1.43 -4.26
CA MET A 126 14.54 -2.55 -4.78
C MET A 126 16.03 -2.22 -4.86
N ARG A 127 16.88 -3.22 -4.57
CA ARG A 127 18.30 -3.22 -4.95
C ARG A 127 18.48 -4.04 -6.21
N GLY A 128 19.40 -3.63 -7.08
CA GLY A 128 19.67 -4.36 -8.33
C GLY A 128 19.53 -3.47 -9.55
N GLU A 129 19.02 -4.04 -10.64
CA GLU A 129 18.93 -3.37 -11.95
C GLU A 129 18.08 -2.10 -11.91
N TRP A 130 16.96 -2.14 -11.19
CA TRP A 130 15.99 -1.04 -11.12
C TRP A 130 16.23 -0.07 -9.96
N ASP A 131 17.36 -0.17 -9.25
CA ASP A 131 17.62 0.63 -8.04
C ASP A 131 17.80 2.13 -8.36
N VAL A 132 16.82 2.96 -7.98
CA VAL A 132 16.84 4.41 -8.20
C VAL A 132 18.03 5.11 -7.52
N TRP A 133 18.60 4.49 -6.49
CA TRP A 133 19.63 5.06 -5.65
C TRP A 133 21.05 4.90 -6.20
N ARG A 134 21.24 4.16 -7.29
CA ARG A 134 22.58 3.93 -7.88
C ARG A 134 23.25 5.20 -8.40
N SER A 135 22.47 6.16 -8.91
CA SER A 135 23.00 7.29 -9.68
C SER A 135 22.23 8.59 -9.46
N THR A 136 21.45 8.68 -8.38
CA THR A 136 20.53 9.81 -8.16
C THR A 136 20.78 10.49 -6.83
N ASP A 137 20.76 11.82 -6.86
CA ASP A 137 20.75 12.69 -5.70
C ASP A 137 19.50 12.42 -4.83
N PRO A 138 19.65 12.06 -3.54
CA PRO A 138 18.52 11.75 -2.68
C PRO A 138 17.47 12.86 -2.60
N ASP A 139 17.87 14.13 -2.63
CA ASP A 139 16.91 15.25 -2.61
C ASP A 139 15.98 15.22 -3.83
N LYS A 140 16.51 14.82 -5.00
CA LYS A 140 15.71 14.71 -6.23
C LYS A 140 14.79 13.50 -6.20
N VAL A 141 15.24 12.38 -5.64
CA VAL A 141 14.41 11.18 -5.49
C VAL A 141 13.24 11.48 -4.54
N TRP A 142 13.51 12.10 -3.40
CA TRP A 142 12.49 12.48 -2.44
C TRP A 142 11.51 13.50 -3.01
N ALA A 143 12.00 14.55 -3.67
CA ALA A 143 11.12 15.52 -4.34
C ALA A 143 10.20 14.84 -5.36
N ARG A 144 10.77 14.02 -6.25
CA ARG A 144 9.96 13.35 -7.28
C ARG A 144 8.98 12.34 -6.67
N TYR A 145 9.36 11.67 -5.59
CA TYR A 145 8.48 10.73 -4.88
C TYR A 145 7.24 11.44 -4.33
N PHE A 146 7.41 12.55 -3.60
CA PHE A 146 6.26 13.27 -3.03
C PHE A 146 5.43 14.03 -4.07
N GLU A 147 6.05 14.56 -5.13
CA GLU A 147 5.29 15.02 -6.31
C GLU A 147 4.40 13.90 -6.88
N THR A 148 4.99 12.71 -7.09
CA THR A 148 4.29 11.54 -7.65
C THR A 148 3.19 11.05 -6.71
N LEU A 149 3.39 11.09 -5.39
CA LEU A 149 2.38 10.75 -4.39
C LEU A 149 1.19 11.72 -4.43
N GLY A 150 1.45 13.02 -4.53
CA GLY A 150 0.41 14.04 -4.68
C GLY A 150 -0.36 13.89 -6.00
N GLU A 151 0.35 13.59 -7.09
CA GLU A 151 -0.26 13.25 -8.39
C GLU A 151 -1.17 12.01 -8.26
N ALA A 152 -0.72 10.95 -7.58
CA ALA A 152 -1.48 9.72 -7.33
C ALA A 152 -2.80 10.00 -6.59
N ALA A 153 -2.73 10.75 -5.48
CA ALA A 153 -3.89 11.11 -4.68
C ALA A 153 -4.94 11.88 -5.49
N ARG A 154 -4.49 12.85 -6.30
CA ARG A 154 -5.36 13.71 -7.11
C ARG A 154 -6.15 12.97 -8.18
N THR A 155 -5.72 11.77 -8.57
CA THR A 155 -6.40 10.99 -9.62
C THR A 155 -7.78 10.50 -9.22
N GLY A 156 -8.02 10.29 -7.91
CA GLY A 156 -9.23 9.63 -7.41
C GLY A 156 -9.32 8.14 -7.74
N MET A 157 -8.26 7.53 -8.29
CA MET A 157 -8.24 6.10 -8.62
C MET A 157 -8.07 5.19 -7.41
N PHE A 158 -7.57 5.72 -6.28
CA PHE A 158 -7.18 4.95 -5.11
C PHE A 158 -8.04 5.34 -3.91
N ASP A 159 -8.35 4.34 -3.08
CA ASP A 159 -9.15 4.53 -1.86
C ASP A 159 -8.25 4.81 -0.65
N VAL A 160 -7.03 4.24 -0.66
CA VAL A 160 -5.98 4.43 0.35
C VAL A 160 -4.63 4.66 -0.35
N LEU A 161 -3.83 5.64 0.08
CA LEU A 161 -2.42 5.71 -0.28
C LEU A 161 -1.60 4.81 0.66
N SER A 162 -1.06 3.73 0.10
CA SER A 162 -0.22 2.77 0.83
C SER A 162 1.18 3.32 1.08
N HIS A 163 1.72 2.95 2.24
CA HIS A 163 3.06 3.28 2.76
C HIS A 163 3.62 4.61 2.23
N PRO A 164 2.97 5.75 2.54
CA PRO A 164 3.07 6.99 1.75
C PRO A 164 4.41 7.74 1.85
N ASP A 165 5.38 7.22 2.60
CA ASP A 165 6.77 7.67 2.56
C ASP A 165 7.77 6.52 2.34
N LEU A 166 7.36 5.46 1.61
CA LEU A 166 8.17 4.28 1.28
C LEU A 166 9.59 4.61 0.81
N VAL A 167 9.80 5.78 0.21
CA VAL A 167 11.14 6.31 -0.14
C VAL A 167 12.16 6.27 1.01
N LYS A 168 11.71 6.23 2.27
CA LYS A 168 12.57 6.08 3.45
C LYS A 168 12.98 4.65 3.81
N VAL A 169 12.46 3.61 3.13
CA VAL A 169 12.53 2.18 3.47
C VAL A 169 13.91 1.67 3.90
N TRP A 170 14.98 2.27 3.35
CA TRP A 170 16.36 1.89 3.61
C TRP A 170 16.94 2.41 4.94
N GLY A 171 16.18 3.21 5.69
CA GLY A 171 16.56 3.63 7.04
C GLY A 171 17.73 4.60 7.10
N ALA A 172 18.40 4.64 8.24
CA ALA A 172 19.50 5.57 8.50
C ALA A 172 20.78 5.24 7.70
N GLU A 173 20.98 3.96 7.38
CA GLU A 173 22.10 3.48 6.56
C GLU A 173 21.83 3.63 5.05
N GLY A 174 20.61 4.02 4.67
CA GLY A 174 20.19 4.24 3.30
C GLY A 174 20.42 5.68 2.82
N PRO A 175 20.12 5.95 1.54
CA PRO A 175 20.14 7.30 1.00
C PRO A 175 19.09 8.19 1.67
N ARG A 176 19.50 9.37 2.12
CA ARG A 176 18.65 10.33 2.82
C ARG A 176 18.78 11.72 2.21
N PRO A 177 17.70 12.52 2.22
CA PRO A 177 17.76 13.88 1.74
C PRO A 177 18.61 14.73 2.70
N THR A 178 19.17 15.81 2.17
CA THR A 178 19.96 16.79 2.95
C THR A 178 19.08 17.75 3.74
N ARG A 179 17.81 17.89 3.32
CA ARG A 179 16.83 18.79 3.92
C ARG A 179 15.91 18.02 4.89
N ASP A 180 15.25 18.78 5.76
CA ASP A 180 14.15 18.26 6.58
C ASP A 180 13.11 17.57 5.68
N PRO A 181 12.70 16.31 5.96
CA PRO A 181 11.68 15.60 5.22
C PRO A 181 10.39 16.39 4.97
N ARG A 182 9.98 17.26 5.91
CA ARG A 182 8.78 18.10 5.77
C ARG A 182 8.80 18.97 4.51
N PHE A 183 9.98 19.41 4.07
CA PHE A 183 10.13 20.15 2.83
C PHE A 183 9.62 19.36 1.60
N PHE A 184 9.83 18.05 1.59
CA PHE A 184 9.37 17.20 0.49
C PHE A 184 7.91 16.78 0.69
N TYR A 185 7.48 16.52 1.93
CA TYR A 185 6.10 16.20 2.25
C TYR A 185 5.12 17.26 1.74
N GLU A 186 5.46 18.55 1.89
CA GLU A 186 4.69 19.68 1.37
C GLU A 186 4.33 19.53 -0.13
N MET A 187 5.18 18.89 -0.93
CA MET A 187 4.94 18.70 -2.37
C MET A 187 3.77 17.76 -2.69
N ALA A 188 3.42 16.86 -1.77
CA ALA A 188 2.29 15.95 -1.94
C ALA A 188 0.97 16.54 -1.42
N MET A 189 1.04 17.52 -0.51
CA MET A 189 -0.10 17.92 0.32
C MET A 189 -1.25 18.53 -0.46
N ASP A 190 -0.98 19.32 -1.51
CA ASP A 190 -2.04 19.88 -2.35
C ASP A 190 -2.86 18.77 -3.03
N GLY A 191 -2.19 17.72 -3.52
CA GLY A 191 -2.87 16.58 -4.16
C GLY A 191 -3.67 15.75 -3.16
N ILE A 192 -3.11 15.53 -1.98
CA ILE A 192 -3.75 14.80 -0.89
C ILE A 192 -4.97 15.57 -0.36
N ALA A 193 -4.84 16.86 -0.07
CA ALA A 193 -5.91 17.71 0.47
C ALA A 193 -7.09 17.88 -0.50
N ASP A 194 -6.82 17.93 -1.82
CA ASP A 194 -7.84 18.03 -2.87
C ASP A 194 -8.56 16.70 -3.16
N SER A 195 -8.09 15.59 -2.59
CA SER A 195 -8.62 14.25 -2.80
C SER A 195 -9.49 13.76 -1.64
N ASP A 196 -10.20 12.64 -1.84
CA ASP A 196 -10.91 11.94 -0.77
C ASP A 196 -10.17 10.70 -0.25
N VAL A 197 -8.87 10.58 -0.54
CA VAL A 197 -8.10 9.38 -0.23
C VAL A 197 -7.87 9.22 1.28
N ALA A 198 -7.88 7.98 1.77
CA ALA A 198 -7.38 7.65 3.10
C ALA A 198 -5.85 7.48 3.08
N ILE A 199 -5.21 7.67 4.23
CA ILE A 199 -3.77 7.48 4.39
C ILE A 199 -3.52 6.17 5.12
N GLU A 200 -2.72 5.29 4.53
CA GLU A 200 -2.33 4.06 5.20
C GLU A 200 -1.40 4.38 6.36
N VAL A 201 -1.72 3.84 7.53
CA VAL A 201 -0.81 3.71 8.66
C VAL A 201 -0.34 2.25 8.67
N SER A 202 0.81 2.00 8.05
CA SER A 202 1.36 0.67 7.85
C SER A 202 2.50 0.37 8.81
N THR A 203 2.38 -0.77 9.51
CA THR A 203 3.43 -1.26 10.40
C THR A 203 4.54 -2.01 9.69
N ALA A 204 4.48 -2.14 8.35
CA ALA A 204 5.50 -2.82 7.56
C ALA A 204 6.90 -2.26 7.81
N GLY A 205 7.01 -0.93 7.91
CA GLY A 205 8.28 -0.24 8.06
C GLY A 205 9.05 -0.62 9.34
N LEU A 206 8.35 -1.11 10.38
CA LEU A 206 8.97 -1.67 11.59
C LEU A 206 9.74 -2.97 11.31
N ARG A 207 9.40 -3.70 10.24
CA ARG A 207 10.08 -4.92 9.78
C ARG A 207 11.10 -4.65 8.66
N LYS A 208 11.16 -3.42 8.16
CA LYS A 208 12.10 -2.99 7.11
C LYS A 208 13.30 -2.26 7.74
N PRO A 209 14.39 -2.00 6.98
CA PRO A 209 15.58 -1.30 7.52
C PRO A 209 15.29 0.07 8.14
N VAL A 210 14.20 0.73 7.75
CA VAL A 210 13.79 2.00 8.35
C VAL A 210 13.33 1.90 9.82
N ALA A 211 12.84 0.75 10.24
CA ALA A 211 12.40 0.49 11.62
C ALA A 211 11.42 1.56 12.16
N GLU A 212 10.57 2.09 11.30
CA GLU A 212 9.60 3.14 11.59
C GLU A 212 8.30 2.86 10.84
N ILE A 213 7.15 3.18 11.43
CA ILE A 213 5.83 3.10 10.78
C ILE A 213 5.80 3.97 9.52
N TYR A 214 5.05 3.55 8.51
CA TYR A 214 4.66 4.39 7.38
C TYR A 214 3.27 4.99 7.62
N PRO A 215 3.04 6.29 7.39
CA PRO A 215 4.06 7.31 7.23
C PRO A 215 4.80 7.64 8.52
N ALA A 216 5.90 8.39 8.39
CA ALA A 216 6.54 9.04 9.52
C ALA A 216 5.53 9.94 10.27
N PRO A 217 5.68 10.12 11.60
CA PRO A 217 4.76 10.93 12.40
C PRO A 217 4.49 12.32 11.83
N ASP A 218 5.50 13.00 11.30
CA ASP A 218 5.36 14.35 10.74
C ASP A 218 4.48 14.39 9.48
N LEU A 219 4.61 13.39 8.60
CA LEU A 219 3.76 13.29 7.41
C LEU A 219 2.34 12.88 7.80
N LEU A 220 2.19 12.00 8.80
CA LEU A 220 0.87 11.66 9.35
C LEU A 220 0.16 12.91 9.88
N ASP A 221 0.86 13.73 10.66
CA ASP A 221 0.32 14.95 11.25
C ASP A 221 -0.16 15.93 10.14
N MET A 222 0.64 16.11 9.08
CA MET A 222 0.25 16.94 7.92
C MET A 222 -1.01 16.41 7.21
N CYS A 223 -1.12 15.09 7.03
CA CYS A 223 -2.29 14.47 6.42
C CYS A 223 -3.57 14.62 7.29
N ILE A 224 -3.44 14.50 8.61
CA ILE A 224 -4.54 14.72 9.56
C ILE A 224 -4.99 16.17 9.53
N GLU A 225 -4.05 17.12 9.50
CA GLU A 225 -4.34 18.56 9.37
C GLU A 225 -5.06 18.88 8.05
N ALA A 226 -4.77 18.15 6.98
CA ALA A 226 -5.50 18.19 5.71
C ALA A 226 -6.86 17.46 5.74
N GLY A 227 -7.28 16.98 6.91
CA GLY A 227 -8.57 16.31 7.14
C GLY A 227 -8.67 14.92 6.51
N ARG A 228 -7.55 14.26 6.24
CA ARG A 228 -7.57 12.91 5.64
C ARG A 228 -7.77 11.83 6.70
N PRO A 229 -8.67 10.86 6.47
CA PRO A 229 -8.84 9.72 7.37
C PRO A 229 -7.70 8.73 7.19
N VAL A 230 -7.57 7.79 8.14
CA VAL A 230 -6.52 6.76 8.12
C VAL A 230 -7.10 5.37 7.90
N ALA A 231 -6.30 4.47 7.32
CA ALA A 231 -6.55 3.04 7.29
C ALA A 231 -5.36 2.33 7.97
N LEU A 232 -5.63 1.44 8.93
CA LEU A 232 -4.58 0.71 9.63
C LEU A 232 -4.29 -0.60 8.89
N SER A 233 -3.01 -0.88 8.63
CA SER A 233 -2.57 -2.03 7.84
C SER A 233 -1.26 -2.61 8.33
N SER A 234 -0.99 -3.89 8.04
CA SER A 234 0.28 -4.53 8.40
C SER A 234 1.24 -4.76 7.23
N ASP A 235 0.75 -4.80 5.99
CA ASP A 235 1.49 -5.24 4.79
C ASP A 235 2.07 -6.65 4.99
N ALA A 236 1.19 -7.56 5.42
CA ALA A 236 1.55 -8.92 5.77
C ALA A 236 1.71 -9.79 4.52
N HIS A 237 2.89 -10.40 4.38
CA HIS A 237 3.20 -11.40 3.35
C HIS A 237 3.25 -12.84 3.88
N VAL A 238 3.09 -12.99 5.19
CA VAL A 238 2.95 -14.26 5.91
C VAL A 238 1.98 -14.05 7.08
N PRO A 239 1.26 -15.10 7.56
CA PRO A 239 0.28 -14.95 8.64
C PRO A 239 0.84 -14.30 9.92
N GLU A 240 2.11 -14.55 10.24
CA GLU A 240 2.79 -14.02 11.43
C GLU A 240 2.93 -12.49 11.41
N HIS A 241 2.85 -11.88 10.22
CA HIS A 241 2.92 -10.43 10.05
C HIS A 241 1.56 -9.73 10.19
N VAL A 242 0.44 -10.46 10.14
CA VAL A 242 -0.90 -9.88 10.30
C VAL A 242 -0.99 -9.19 11.66
N GLY A 243 -1.41 -7.92 11.66
CA GLY A 243 -1.47 -7.11 12.89
C GLY A 243 -0.13 -6.90 13.61
N PHE A 244 1.01 -7.20 12.98
CA PHE A 244 2.33 -6.98 13.59
C PHE A 244 2.50 -5.50 13.95
N GLY A 245 3.01 -5.19 15.14
CA GLY A 245 3.28 -3.80 15.56
C GLY A 245 2.04 -2.93 15.78
N TYR A 246 0.81 -3.48 15.74
CA TYR A 246 -0.42 -2.70 15.90
C TYR A 246 -0.49 -1.96 17.24
N GLU A 247 0.08 -2.48 18.32
CA GLU A 247 0.14 -1.75 19.60
C GLU A 247 0.82 -0.38 19.44
N GLN A 248 1.96 -0.33 18.72
CA GLN A 248 2.68 0.92 18.45
C GLN A 248 1.90 1.83 17.51
N ALA A 249 1.26 1.27 16.48
CA ALA A 249 0.41 2.06 15.58
C ALA A 249 -0.81 2.66 16.32
N LEU A 250 -1.46 1.88 17.18
CA LEU A 250 -2.59 2.35 17.98
C LEU A 250 -2.18 3.42 18.99
N GLU A 251 -1.00 3.32 19.60
CA GLU A 251 -0.44 4.38 20.44
C GLU A 251 -0.18 5.66 19.62
N LEU A 252 0.41 5.52 18.43
CA LEU A 252 0.63 6.62 17.50
C LEU A 252 -0.69 7.33 17.16
N LEU A 253 -1.74 6.57 16.79
CA LEU A 253 -3.06 7.11 16.43
C LEU A 253 -3.75 7.78 17.62
N ARG A 254 -3.79 7.11 18.79
CA ARG A 254 -4.41 7.66 20.01
C ARG A 254 -3.73 8.94 20.47
N SER A 255 -2.40 9.03 20.38
CA SER A 255 -1.67 10.26 20.75
C SER A 255 -1.98 11.46 19.83
N ARG A 256 -2.61 11.23 18.68
CA ARG A 256 -3.13 12.24 17.73
C ARG A 256 -4.64 12.44 17.82
N GLY A 257 -5.31 11.80 18.78
CA GLY A 257 -6.75 11.89 18.95
C GLY A 257 -7.55 11.17 17.86
N ILE A 258 -6.91 10.26 17.10
CA ILE A 258 -7.62 9.41 16.13
C ILE A 258 -8.28 8.26 16.89
N GLU A 259 -9.60 8.25 16.85
CA GLU A 259 -10.44 7.23 17.50
C GLU A 259 -11.18 6.34 16.49
N GLU A 260 -11.08 6.63 15.18
CA GLU A 260 -11.76 5.90 14.12
C GLU A 260 -10.79 5.56 12.97
N VAL A 261 -11.01 4.42 12.32
CA VAL A 261 -10.31 3.98 11.10
C VAL A 261 -11.29 3.86 9.94
N SER A 262 -10.76 3.98 8.73
CA SER A 262 -11.49 3.77 7.49
C SER A 262 -11.74 2.28 7.26
N VAL A 263 -12.97 1.93 6.94
CA VAL A 263 -13.39 0.61 6.43
C VAL A 263 -14.02 0.76 5.05
N PHE A 264 -13.94 -0.26 4.21
CA PHE A 264 -14.33 -0.16 2.80
C PHE A 264 -15.19 -1.33 2.32
N GLU A 265 -16.18 -1.00 1.49
CA GLU A 265 -17.02 -1.97 0.79
C GLU A 265 -17.45 -1.39 -0.56
N GLY A 266 -17.18 -2.10 -1.65
CA GLY A 266 -17.42 -1.60 -3.01
C GLY A 266 -16.85 -0.20 -3.26
N ARG A 267 -15.64 0.08 -2.75
CA ARG A 267 -14.94 1.37 -2.80
C ARG A 267 -15.63 2.52 -2.04
N VAL A 268 -16.65 2.21 -1.23
CA VAL A 268 -17.30 3.18 -0.35
C VAL A 268 -16.65 3.13 1.02
N ARG A 269 -16.04 4.25 1.43
CA ARG A 269 -15.46 4.41 2.76
C ARG A 269 -16.52 4.64 3.83
N ARG A 270 -16.34 4.01 4.98
CA ARG A 270 -17.06 4.31 6.23
C ARG A 270 -16.07 4.39 7.38
N MET A 271 -16.41 5.13 8.43
CA MET A 271 -15.57 5.22 9.62
C MET A 271 -16.06 4.23 10.68
N GLU A 272 -15.12 3.58 11.37
CA GLU A 272 -15.38 2.67 12.48
C GLU A 272 -14.50 3.01 13.69
N PRO A 273 -15.05 3.04 14.92
CA PRO A 273 -14.26 3.28 16.12
C PRO A 273 -13.17 2.23 16.27
N ILE A 274 -11.95 2.63 16.63
CA ILE A 274 -10.79 1.75 16.81
C ILE A 274 -10.99 0.79 18.00
N GLY A 275 -11.79 1.16 18.98
CA GLY A 275 -12.06 0.36 20.19
C GLY A 275 -11.25 0.80 21.40
#